data_AF-A0A7R9BDV6-F1
#
_entry.id   AF-A0A7R9BDV6-F1
#
_cell.length_a   1.000
_cell.length_b   1.000
_cell.length_c   1.000
_cell.angle_alpha   90.00
_cell.angle_beta   90.00
_cell.angle_gamma   90.00
#
_symmetry.space_group_name_H-M   'P 1'
#
loop_
_entity.id
_entity.type
_entity.pdbx_description
1 polymer ?
#
loop_
_entity_poly.entity_id
_entity_poly.type
_entity_poly.pdbx_seq_one_letter_code
_entity_poly.pdbx_strand_id
1 'polypeptide(L)'
;MDAIKSFFVDVKRGSFSPEVLPDDENLLDRFKGCMAGALLGDCLGYFYEEYNDVDVDIRPFELLSDLDAGLKRLKLTPKFTDDTVFTVALAESFLERDGFNAVDFARRYALFSSSAVDPSAPIFVASWKKFPGRCYGCGIKPLCTKFEKMNYVNPPAIALTLWDGGSFGNGAAMRIMPVALLYHDDEDKLVCMAEEVSKVTHAHRLGYLGGVLLALAMHLIFKEPLGSVIEANAFLGRLIDAIGKIEAEIPVGSDSDSVGETMNQISYAKKLEAVRELLEKEASIDEVVTRLGNEDTAHRSVPTAIYCFLKCLGPISGFSSDSSMERTIALACDIGGDTDTIGTMAGALSGVHVGFEGVPKTWLSKCEQHERSVKLGDRLYAMYKRHNNAKRLRKKEVD
;
A
#
# COMPACT_ATOMS: atom_id res chain seq x y z
N MET A 1 6.62 0.65 -67.38
CA MET A 1 7.31 1.96 -67.36
C MET A 1 6.82 2.71 -66.14
N ASP A 2 7.04 2.16 -64.96
CA ASP A 2 8.36 2.04 -64.30
C ASP A 2 8.85 3.43 -63.92
N ALA A 3 9.31 3.72 -62.72
CA ALA A 3 9.47 3.00 -61.46
C ALA A 3 9.94 4.12 -60.48
N ILE A 4 9.79 4.06 -59.16
CA ILE A 4 10.63 3.37 -58.17
C ILE A 4 10.06 3.89 -56.82
N LYS A 5 9.36 3.11 -55.99
CA LYS A 5 9.85 2.21 -54.91
C LYS A 5 10.74 2.85 -53.83
N SER A 6 10.15 2.88 -52.63
CA SER A 6 10.70 2.62 -51.28
C SER A 6 11.73 3.58 -50.65
N PHE A 7 11.38 4.09 -49.48
CA PHE A 7 12.12 3.80 -48.24
C PHE A 7 11.13 3.72 -47.05
N PHE A 8 11.13 2.58 -46.36
CA PHE A 8 10.43 2.31 -45.10
C PHE A 8 11.17 3.00 -43.93
N VAL A 9 10.48 3.33 -42.82
CA VAL A 9 10.62 2.68 -41.49
C VAL A 9 9.70 3.36 -40.44
N ASP A 10 9.05 2.49 -39.67
CA ASP A 10 8.31 2.59 -38.40
C ASP A 10 8.36 3.88 -37.55
N VAL A 11 7.17 4.30 -37.08
CA VAL A 11 6.88 4.37 -35.64
C VAL A 11 5.44 3.87 -35.42
N LYS A 12 5.31 2.66 -34.88
CA LYS A 12 4.10 2.19 -34.19
C LYS A 12 3.80 3.15 -33.03
N ARG A 13 2.75 3.97 -33.17
CA ARG A 13 2.08 4.53 -31.99
C ARG A 13 1.17 3.44 -31.45
N GLY A 14 1.49 2.95 -30.26
CA GLY A 14 0.68 2.00 -29.51
C GLY A 14 -0.78 2.48 -29.49
N SER A 15 -1.65 1.62 -30.01
CA SER A 15 -3.09 1.77 -29.87
C SER A 15 -3.42 1.76 -28.38
N PHE A 16 -3.83 2.90 -27.84
CA PHE A 16 -4.61 2.94 -26.61
C PHE A 16 -5.86 2.09 -26.87
N SER A 17 -5.98 0.95 -26.18
CA SER A 17 -7.27 0.28 -26.05
C SER A 17 -8.22 1.25 -25.32
N PRO A 18 -9.47 1.41 -25.78
CA PRO A 18 -10.44 2.21 -25.05
C PRO A 18 -10.61 1.61 -23.66
N GLU A 19 -10.50 2.45 -22.63
CA GLU A 19 -10.68 2.08 -21.23
C GLU A 19 -12.00 1.33 -21.06
N VAL A 20 -11.92 0.01 -20.94
CA VAL A 20 -13.02 -0.80 -20.44
C VAL A 20 -13.08 -0.50 -18.95
N LEU A 21 -13.93 0.44 -18.57
CA LEU A 21 -14.31 0.59 -17.16
C LEU A 21 -14.76 -0.80 -16.68
N PRO A 22 -14.15 -1.38 -15.64
CA PRO A 22 -14.57 -2.67 -15.14
C PRO A 22 -16.06 -2.62 -14.77
N ASP A 23 -16.82 -3.65 -15.13
CA ASP A 23 -18.22 -3.79 -14.70
C ASP A 23 -18.32 -3.51 -13.19
N ASP A 24 -19.41 -2.85 -12.78
CA ASP A 24 -19.61 -2.35 -11.40
C ASP A 24 -19.37 -3.44 -10.34
N GLU A 25 -19.69 -4.70 -10.65
CA GLU A 25 -19.43 -5.86 -9.79
C GLU A 25 -17.94 -6.18 -9.64
N ASN A 26 -17.18 -6.14 -10.74
CA ASN A 26 -15.73 -6.34 -10.72
C ASN A 26 -15.03 -5.24 -9.92
N LEU A 27 -15.52 -4.00 -10.01
CA LEU A 27 -14.92 -2.89 -9.28
C LEU A 27 -15.17 -2.99 -7.76
N LEU A 28 -16.40 -3.33 -7.35
CA LEU A 28 -16.69 -3.61 -5.94
C LEU A 28 -15.84 -4.76 -5.40
N ASP A 29 -15.69 -5.83 -6.20
CA ASP A 29 -14.89 -6.99 -5.83
C ASP A 29 -13.43 -6.60 -5.54
N ARG A 30 -12.83 -5.72 -6.35
CA ARG A 30 -11.48 -5.17 -6.11
C ARG A 30 -11.38 -4.30 -4.86
N PHE A 31 -12.39 -3.47 -4.58
CA PHE A 31 -12.41 -2.64 -3.38
C PHE A 31 -12.39 -3.50 -2.12
N LYS A 32 -13.21 -4.55 -2.10
CA LYS A 32 -13.25 -5.53 -1.00
C LYS A 32 -11.95 -6.34 -0.95
N GLY A 33 -11.44 -6.76 -2.10
CA GLY A 33 -10.21 -7.54 -2.23
C GLY A 33 -9.00 -6.78 -1.69
N CYS A 34 -8.86 -5.50 -2.03
CA CYS A 34 -7.84 -4.61 -1.51
C CYS A 34 -7.82 -4.56 0.02
N MET A 35 -8.97 -4.23 0.63
CA MET A 35 -9.07 -4.09 2.09
C MET A 35 -8.87 -5.42 2.82
N ALA A 36 -9.41 -6.52 2.28
CA ALA A 36 -9.23 -7.86 2.83
C ALA A 36 -7.79 -8.36 2.68
N GLY A 37 -7.14 -8.06 1.55
CA GLY A 37 -5.78 -8.46 1.29
C GLY A 37 -4.76 -7.70 2.12
N ALA A 38 -4.97 -6.40 2.32
CA ALA A 38 -4.22 -5.59 3.29
C ALA A 38 -4.30 -6.20 4.69
N LEU A 39 -5.52 -6.47 5.17
CA LEU A 39 -5.74 -7.07 6.50
C LEU A 39 -5.07 -8.44 6.64
N LEU A 40 -5.14 -9.29 5.61
CA LEU A 40 -4.49 -10.59 5.62
C LEU A 40 -2.97 -10.46 5.79
N GLY A 41 -2.36 -9.56 5.03
CA GLY A 41 -0.93 -9.31 5.09
C GLY A 41 -0.47 -8.78 6.43
N ASP A 42 -1.18 -7.80 6.98
CA ASP A 42 -0.96 -7.29 8.34
C ASP A 42 -1.09 -8.43 9.37
N CYS A 43 -2.26 -9.10 9.45
CA CYS A 43 -2.52 -10.08 10.50
C CYS A 43 -1.61 -11.31 10.48
N LEU A 44 -1.19 -11.77 9.30
CA LEU A 44 -0.33 -12.94 9.13
C LEU A 44 1.16 -12.57 9.14
N GLY A 45 1.51 -11.35 8.70
CA GLY A 45 2.87 -10.83 8.78
C GLY A 45 3.27 -10.50 10.22
N TYR A 46 2.35 -9.97 11.04
CA TYR A 46 2.61 -9.65 12.45
C TYR A 46 3.23 -10.81 13.24
N PHE A 47 2.87 -12.05 12.90
CA PHE A 47 3.48 -13.24 13.51
C PHE A 47 4.99 -13.33 13.31
N TYR A 48 5.50 -12.87 12.18
CA TYR A 48 6.91 -13.00 11.85
C TYR A 48 7.72 -11.76 12.21
N GLU A 49 7.06 -10.62 12.40
CA GLU A 49 7.69 -9.41 12.93
C GLU A 49 7.98 -9.55 14.44
N GLU A 50 6.98 -9.95 15.25
CA GLU A 50 7.14 -10.05 16.70
C GLU A 50 7.80 -11.34 17.21
N TYR A 51 7.85 -12.40 16.41
CA TYR A 51 8.41 -13.69 16.82
C TYR A 51 9.84 -13.93 16.30
N ASN A 52 10.58 -12.90 15.89
CA ASN A 52 12.01 -13.02 15.53
C ASN A 52 12.88 -13.67 16.63
N ASP A 53 12.42 -13.66 17.90
CA ASP A 53 13.11 -14.25 19.06
C ASP A 53 12.50 -15.58 19.55
N VAL A 54 11.41 -16.06 18.93
CA VAL A 54 10.84 -17.36 19.30
C VAL A 54 11.40 -18.39 18.32
N ASP A 55 11.88 -19.50 18.88
CA ASP A 55 12.47 -20.67 18.23
C ASP A 55 11.44 -21.40 17.33
N VAL A 56 10.81 -20.67 16.40
CA VAL A 56 9.83 -21.18 15.46
C VAL A 56 10.62 -21.68 14.26
N ASP A 57 11.07 -22.92 14.34
CA ASP A 57 11.75 -23.66 13.27
C ASP A 57 10.81 -23.94 12.04
N ILE A 58 9.71 -23.17 11.90
CA ILE A 58 8.72 -23.30 10.82
C ILE A 58 8.83 -22.08 9.92
N ARG A 59 9.20 -22.31 8.66
CA ARG A 59 9.19 -21.26 7.63
C ARG A 59 7.75 -20.76 7.37
N PRO A 60 7.55 -19.47 7.05
CA PRO A 60 6.25 -18.95 6.62
C PRO A 60 5.51 -19.80 5.59
N PHE A 61 6.21 -20.29 4.56
CA PHE A 61 5.61 -21.19 3.57
C PHE A 61 5.09 -22.50 4.17
N GLU A 62 5.79 -23.07 5.16
CA GLU A 62 5.33 -24.29 5.83
C GLU A 62 4.10 -24.02 6.69
N LEU A 63 4.11 -22.94 7.48
CA LEU A 63 2.97 -22.59 8.34
C LEU A 63 1.72 -22.29 7.50
N LEU A 64 1.89 -21.53 6.42
CA LEU A 64 0.77 -21.07 5.61
C LEU A 64 0.21 -22.17 4.70
N SER A 65 0.99 -23.22 4.40
CA SER A 65 0.49 -24.38 3.65
C SER A 65 -0.64 -25.13 4.36
N ASP A 66 -0.65 -25.10 5.70
CA ASP A 66 -1.76 -25.56 6.54
C ASP A 66 -1.92 -24.59 7.73
N LEU A 67 -2.50 -23.43 7.43
CA LEU A 67 -2.67 -22.35 8.42
C LEU A 67 -3.45 -22.81 9.65
N ASP A 68 -4.47 -23.67 9.50
CA ASP A 68 -5.26 -24.17 10.63
C ASP A 68 -4.41 -25.01 11.58
N ALA A 69 -3.63 -25.97 11.04
CA ALA A 69 -2.71 -26.75 11.84
C ALA A 69 -1.60 -25.88 12.45
N GLY A 70 -1.06 -24.93 11.68
CA GLY A 70 -0.03 -23.99 12.10
C GLY A 70 -0.46 -23.12 13.28
N LEU A 71 -1.59 -22.43 13.14
CA LEU A 71 -2.15 -21.58 14.20
C LEU A 71 -2.48 -22.39 15.46
N LYS A 72 -3.03 -23.59 15.31
CA LYS A 72 -3.34 -24.48 16.45
C LYS A 72 -2.07 -24.94 17.17
N ARG A 73 -1.04 -25.33 16.42
CA ARG A 73 0.26 -25.75 16.95
C ARG A 73 0.93 -24.64 17.73
N LEU A 74 0.91 -23.41 17.20
CA LEU A 74 1.54 -22.24 17.82
C LEU A 74 0.63 -21.51 18.82
N LYS A 75 -0.65 -21.91 18.92
CA LYS A 75 -1.68 -21.25 19.74
C LYS A 75 -1.81 -19.75 19.43
N LEU A 76 -1.70 -19.41 18.15
CA LEU A 76 -1.74 -18.04 17.65
C LEU A 76 -3.15 -17.65 17.20
N THR A 77 -3.43 -16.34 17.26
CA THR A 77 -4.62 -15.73 16.67
C THR A 77 -4.16 -14.54 15.85
N PRO A 78 -4.37 -14.53 14.52
CA PRO A 78 -3.94 -13.43 13.66
C PRO A 78 -4.60 -12.12 14.07
N LYS A 79 -3.77 -11.16 14.42
CA LYS A 79 -4.14 -9.88 15.01
C LYS A 79 -3.63 -8.79 14.09
N PHE A 80 -4.49 -7.81 13.78
CA PHE A 80 -4.07 -6.64 13.01
C PHE A 80 -3.11 -5.76 13.83
N THR A 81 -2.31 -4.92 13.17
CA THR A 81 -1.35 -3.96 13.74
C THR A 81 -1.75 -2.51 13.42
N ASP A 82 -0.83 -1.56 13.59
CA ASP A 82 -1.10 -0.16 13.32
C ASP A 82 -1.38 0.13 11.83
N ASP A 83 -0.94 -0.75 10.93
CA ASP A 83 -1.28 -0.80 9.52
C ASP A 83 -2.79 -0.73 9.27
N THR A 84 -3.54 -1.72 9.77
CA THR A 84 -4.99 -1.72 9.66
C THR A 84 -5.62 -0.59 10.47
N VAL A 85 -5.07 -0.24 11.64
CA VAL A 85 -5.59 0.85 12.48
C VAL A 85 -5.62 2.15 11.68
N PHE A 86 -4.50 2.53 11.07
CA PHE A 86 -4.40 3.79 10.35
C PHE A 86 -5.04 3.74 8.97
N THR A 87 -5.15 2.56 8.35
CA THR A 87 -5.98 2.35 7.16
C THR A 87 -7.45 2.63 7.46
N VAL A 88 -7.98 2.06 8.56
CA VAL A 88 -9.36 2.31 9.00
C VAL A 88 -9.54 3.77 9.41
N ALA A 89 -8.57 4.37 10.11
CA ALA A 89 -8.60 5.79 10.49
C ALA A 89 -8.80 6.69 9.27
N LEU A 90 -8.03 6.43 8.21
CA LEU A 90 -8.06 7.20 6.98
C LEU A 90 -9.38 6.99 6.24
N ALA A 91 -9.82 5.74 6.07
CA ALA A 91 -11.06 5.43 5.38
C ALA A 91 -12.29 6.05 6.07
N GLU A 92 -12.38 5.96 7.39
CA GLU A 92 -13.49 6.56 8.14
C GLU A 92 -13.46 8.10 8.06
N SER A 93 -12.27 8.73 8.04
CA SER A 93 -12.14 10.17 7.79
C SER A 93 -12.73 10.56 6.42
N PHE A 94 -12.35 9.85 5.35
CA PHE A 94 -12.91 10.07 4.01
C PHE A 94 -14.43 9.93 4.00
N LEU A 95 -14.95 8.86 4.62
CA LEU A 95 -16.38 8.53 4.60
C LEU A 95 -17.23 9.54 5.38
N GLU A 96 -16.74 10.04 6.51
CA GLU A 96 -17.47 11.00 7.35
C GLU A 96 -17.34 12.44 6.89
N ARG A 97 -16.20 12.79 6.29
CA ARG A 97 -15.94 14.15 5.78
C ARG A 97 -16.30 14.31 4.30
N ASP A 98 -16.77 13.23 3.66
CA ASP A 98 -17.09 13.16 2.23
C ASP A 98 -15.92 13.62 1.34
N GLY A 99 -14.69 13.32 1.75
CA GLY A 99 -13.46 13.80 1.13
C GLY A 99 -12.31 13.82 2.12
N PHE A 100 -11.12 14.23 1.67
CA PHE A 100 -9.97 14.31 2.56
C PHE A 100 -10.04 15.53 3.49
N ASN A 101 -9.78 15.30 4.77
CA ASN A 101 -9.63 16.34 5.77
C ASN A 101 -8.41 16.03 6.64
N ALA A 102 -7.31 16.75 6.41
CA ALA A 102 -6.05 16.51 7.11
C ALA A 102 -6.18 16.67 8.64
N VAL A 103 -6.97 17.63 9.11
CA VAL A 103 -7.18 17.89 10.55
C VAL A 103 -7.96 16.75 11.19
N ASP A 104 -9.03 16.30 10.56
CA ASP A 104 -9.83 15.16 11.03
C ASP A 104 -8.99 13.88 11.05
N PHE A 105 -8.22 13.62 9.99
CA PHE A 105 -7.33 12.47 9.95
C PHE A 105 -6.25 12.54 11.04
N ALA A 106 -5.60 13.70 11.25
CA ALA A 106 -4.61 13.88 12.31
C ALA A 106 -5.20 13.71 13.72
N ARG A 107 -6.46 14.12 13.94
CA ARG A 107 -7.18 13.87 15.20
C ARG A 107 -7.44 12.38 15.41
N ARG A 108 -7.90 11.67 14.37
CA ARG A 108 -8.07 10.21 14.42
C ARG A 108 -6.77 9.48 14.70
N TYR A 109 -5.70 9.93 14.06
CA TYR A 109 -4.35 9.41 14.28
C TYR A 109 -3.92 9.59 15.75
N ALA A 110 -4.16 10.78 16.32
CA ALA A 110 -3.79 11.12 17.69
C ALA A 110 -4.62 10.40 18.77
N LEU A 111 -5.79 9.85 18.44
CA LEU A 111 -6.60 9.10 19.40
C LEU A 111 -5.94 7.83 19.91
N PHE A 112 -4.97 7.31 19.15
CA PHE A 112 -4.15 6.22 19.61
C PHE A 112 -3.22 6.62 20.77
N SER A 113 -2.61 7.81 20.72
CA SER A 113 -1.64 8.25 21.73
C SER A 113 -2.24 9.07 22.89
N SER A 114 -3.44 9.62 22.70
CA SER A 114 -4.00 10.60 23.64
C SER A 114 -4.65 9.94 24.85
N SER A 115 -4.41 10.45 26.05
CA SER A 115 -5.19 10.11 27.24
C SER A 115 -6.65 10.59 27.15
N ALA A 116 -6.95 11.55 26.27
CA ALA A 116 -8.30 12.08 26.06
C ALA A 116 -9.11 11.20 25.09
N VAL A 117 -10.40 11.00 25.38
CA VAL A 117 -11.34 10.41 24.42
C VAL A 117 -11.94 11.57 23.64
N ASP A 118 -11.79 11.59 22.32
CA ASP A 118 -12.58 12.50 21.48
C ASP A 118 -13.98 11.90 21.33
N PRO A 119 -15.02 12.50 21.95
CA PRO A 119 -16.39 11.98 21.86
C PRO A 119 -17.00 12.11 20.45
N SER A 120 -16.37 12.89 19.55
CA SER A 120 -16.78 13.02 18.15
C SER A 120 -16.10 12.00 17.24
N ALA A 121 -15.10 11.27 17.74
CA ALA A 121 -14.49 10.19 16.99
C ALA A 121 -15.43 8.99 16.90
N PRO A 122 -15.38 8.21 15.80
CA PRO A 122 -16.18 7.01 15.72
C PRO A 122 -15.87 6.09 16.87
N ILE A 123 -16.91 5.43 17.37
CA ILE A 123 -16.86 4.52 18.52
C ILE A 123 -15.70 3.54 18.43
N PHE A 124 -15.32 3.10 17.23
CA PHE A 124 -14.18 2.21 17.02
C PHE A 124 -12.83 2.89 17.26
N VAL A 125 -12.62 4.07 16.68
CA VAL A 125 -11.41 4.90 16.86
C VAL A 125 -11.24 5.24 18.34
N ALA A 126 -12.33 5.61 19.02
CA ALA A 126 -12.36 5.85 20.46
C ALA A 126 -12.08 4.59 21.31
N SER A 127 -12.32 3.39 20.76
CA SER A 127 -12.06 2.12 21.44
C SER A 127 -10.62 1.63 21.30
N TRP A 128 -9.76 2.31 20.54
CA TRP A 128 -8.37 1.88 20.28
C TRP A 128 -7.46 1.84 21.51
N LYS A 129 -7.81 2.57 22.57
CA LYS A 129 -7.17 2.43 23.89
C LYS A 129 -7.28 1.02 24.47
N LYS A 130 -8.16 0.17 23.92
CA LYS A 130 -8.33 -1.24 24.29
C LYS A 130 -7.36 -2.18 23.54
N PHE A 131 -6.53 -1.68 22.63
CA PHE A 131 -5.55 -2.47 21.86
C PHE A 131 -4.10 -2.03 22.15
N PRO A 132 -3.59 -2.16 23.38
CA PRO A 132 -2.17 -1.97 23.64
C PRO A 132 -1.34 -3.04 22.89
N GLY A 133 -0.17 -2.68 22.36
CA GLY A 133 0.77 -3.61 21.71
C GLY A 133 0.34 -4.05 20.31
N ARG A 134 0.32 -3.11 19.34
CA ARG A 134 -0.02 -3.36 17.93
C ARG A 134 1.05 -2.75 17.01
N CYS A 135 2.32 -3.00 17.30
CA CYS A 135 3.51 -2.56 16.52
C CYS A 135 3.72 -1.06 16.23
N TYR A 136 2.91 -0.16 16.81
CA TYR A 136 3.06 1.29 16.63
C TYR A 136 4.51 1.80 16.66
N GLY A 137 4.95 2.35 15.51
CA GLY A 137 6.27 2.95 15.36
C GLY A 137 6.59 4.03 16.41
N CYS A 138 7.85 4.11 16.82
CA CYS A 138 8.31 4.98 17.91
C CYS A 138 8.01 6.49 17.68
N GLY A 139 7.84 6.89 16.41
CA GLY A 139 7.55 8.27 16.01
C GLY A 139 6.11 8.73 16.25
N ILE A 140 5.16 7.82 16.49
CA ILE A 140 3.74 8.16 16.62
C ILE A 140 3.49 9.10 17.81
N LYS A 141 4.03 8.76 18.99
CA LYS A 141 3.81 9.54 20.21
C LYS A 141 4.39 10.97 20.11
N PRO A 142 5.65 11.19 19.66
CA PRO A 142 6.16 12.53 19.39
C PRO A 142 5.30 13.33 18.40
N LEU A 143 4.88 12.72 17.30
CA LEU A 143 4.06 13.38 16.29
C LEU A 143 2.70 13.81 16.85
N CYS A 144 1.99 12.91 17.53
CA CYS A 144 0.68 13.23 18.09
C CYS A 144 0.76 14.29 19.19
N THR A 145 1.82 14.25 20.03
CA THR A 145 2.09 15.30 21.01
C THR A 145 2.27 16.65 20.32
N LYS A 146 2.95 16.68 19.17
CA LYS A 146 3.14 17.91 18.39
C LYS A 146 1.83 18.37 17.74
N PHE A 147 0.99 17.47 17.22
CA PHE A 147 -0.35 17.81 16.74
C PHE A 147 -1.20 18.48 17.82
N GLU A 148 -1.28 17.89 19.01
CA GLU A 148 -2.03 18.44 20.14
C GLU A 148 -1.51 19.83 20.52
N LYS A 149 -0.19 20.00 20.67
CA LYS A 149 0.44 21.29 21.02
C LYS A 149 0.18 22.39 19.98
N MET A 150 0.07 22.01 18.71
CA MET A 150 -0.17 22.92 17.59
C MET A 150 -1.66 23.01 17.22
N ASN A 151 -2.56 22.48 18.05
CA ASN A 151 -4.00 22.43 17.82
C ASN A 151 -4.40 21.87 16.44
N TYR A 152 -3.60 20.93 15.92
CA TYR A 152 -3.79 20.30 14.61
C TYR A 152 -3.77 21.28 13.42
N VAL A 153 -3.26 22.51 13.59
CA VAL A 153 -3.20 23.51 12.52
C VAL A 153 -2.13 23.09 11.50
N ASN A 154 -2.58 22.78 10.28
CA ASN A 154 -1.73 22.31 9.16
C ASN A 154 -0.87 21.08 9.53
N PRO A 155 -1.50 19.89 9.67
CA PRO A 155 -0.80 18.66 10.05
C PRO A 155 0.43 18.31 9.18
N PRO A 156 0.40 18.48 7.84
CA PRO A 156 1.59 18.29 7.01
C PRO A 156 2.78 19.16 7.41
N ALA A 157 2.54 20.46 7.67
CA ALA A 157 3.59 21.36 8.13
C ALA A 157 4.12 20.94 9.52
N ILE A 158 3.26 20.41 10.39
CA ILE A 158 3.68 19.90 11.70
C ILE A 158 4.62 18.70 11.54
N ALA A 159 4.25 17.72 10.70
CA ALA A 159 5.07 16.54 10.45
C ALA A 159 6.45 16.89 9.87
N LEU A 160 6.53 17.92 9.01
CA LEU A 160 7.78 18.42 8.44
C LEU A 160 8.76 18.94 9.51
N THR A 161 8.26 19.44 10.65
CA THR A 161 9.12 19.97 11.72
C THR A 161 9.81 18.91 12.57
N LEU A 162 9.55 17.62 12.34
CA LEU A 162 10.11 16.50 13.10
C LEU A 162 11.14 15.76 12.27
N TRP A 163 12.15 15.17 12.93
CA TRP A 163 13.21 14.36 12.28
C TRP A 163 13.91 15.04 11.10
N ASP A 164 14.10 16.35 11.18
CA ASP A 164 14.85 17.13 10.19
C ASP A 164 14.33 16.97 8.75
N GLY A 165 13.03 17.27 8.56
CA GLY A 165 12.36 17.18 7.26
C GLY A 165 11.27 16.10 7.16
N GLY A 166 10.93 15.45 8.27
CA GLY A 166 9.83 14.49 8.40
C GLY A 166 10.28 13.03 8.49
N SER A 167 9.32 12.14 8.77
CA SER A 167 9.58 10.70 8.76
C SER A 167 9.68 10.14 7.34
N PHE A 168 10.70 9.30 7.09
CA PHE A 168 10.83 8.47 5.89
C PHE A 168 10.37 7.01 6.09
N GLY A 169 9.72 6.72 7.21
CA GLY A 169 9.09 5.43 7.50
C GLY A 169 8.03 5.04 6.46
N ASN A 170 7.68 3.77 6.44
CA ASN A 170 6.68 3.21 5.52
C ASN A 170 5.23 3.41 5.96
N GLY A 171 5.01 4.00 7.14
CA GLY A 171 3.67 4.14 7.71
C GLY A 171 2.67 4.93 6.87
N ALA A 172 3.13 5.75 5.92
CA ALA A 172 2.27 6.37 4.91
C ALA A 172 1.79 5.39 3.83
N ALA A 173 2.67 4.51 3.36
CA ALA A 173 2.36 3.52 2.34
C ALA A 173 1.42 2.42 2.87
N MET A 174 1.66 1.93 4.08
CA MET A 174 0.88 0.85 4.70
C MET A 174 -0.62 1.15 4.84
N ARG A 175 -1.01 2.43 4.73
CA ARG A 175 -2.40 2.89 4.90
C ARG A 175 -3.01 3.56 3.68
N ILE A 176 -2.35 3.54 2.52
CA ILE A 176 -2.74 4.36 1.37
C ILE A 176 -4.00 3.84 0.63
N MET A 177 -4.46 2.64 0.96
CA MET A 177 -5.53 1.90 0.29
C MET A 177 -6.79 2.74 0.02
N PRO A 178 -7.33 3.54 0.96
CA PRO A 178 -8.53 4.36 0.70
C PRO A 178 -8.33 5.38 -0.43
N VAL A 179 -7.13 5.96 -0.54
CA VAL A 179 -6.79 6.91 -1.62
C VAL A 179 -6.70 6.17 -2.95
N ALA A 180 -5.93 5.08 -2.97
CA ALA A 180 -5.75 4.28 -4.17
C ALA A 180 -7.08 3.73 -4.71
N LEU A 181 -8.03 3.38 -3.83
CA LEU A 181 -9.37 2.94 -4.20
C LEU A 181 -10.24 4.09 -4.72
N LEU A 182 -10.30 5.24 -4.03
CA LEU A 182 -11.22 6.34 -4.38
C LEU A 182 -10.80 7.12 -5.64
N TYR A 183 -9.51 7.10 -5.98
CA TYR A 183 -8.94 7.87 -7.09
C TYR A 183 -8.29 6.99 -8.16
N HIS A 184 -8.57 5.69 -8.15
CA HIS A 184 -7.94 4.72 -9.06
C HIS A 184 -8.09 5.03 -10.56
N ASP A 185 -9.09 5.82 -10.94
CA ASP A 185 -9.44 6.17 -12.32
C ASP A 185 -8.87 7.52 -12.79
N ASP A 186 -8.09 8.20 -11.95
CA ASP A 186 -7.53 9.53 -12.23
C ASP A 186 -6.12 9.64 -11.62
N GLU A 187 -5.10 9.39 -12.45
CA GLU A 187 -3.69 9.31 -12.03
C GLU A 187 -3.22 10.61 -11.34
N ASP A 188 -3.53 11.78 -11.91
CA ASP A 188 -3.12 13.08 -11.36
C ASP A 188 -3.75 13.33 -9.99
N LYS A 189 -5.06 13.07 -9.84
CA LYS A 189 -5.73 13.20 -8.55
C LYS A 189 -5.23 12.17 -7.54
N LEU A 190 -4.93 10.95 -7.98
CA LEU A 190 -4.40 9.90 -7.13
C LEU A 190 -3.03 10.29 -6.57
N VAL A 191 -2.12 10.79 -7.42
CA VAL A 191 -0.78 11.25 -6.99
C VAL A 191 -0.92 12.40 -6.00
N CYS A 192 -1.69 13.42 -6.35
CA CYS A 192 -1.90 14.59 -5.49
C CYS A 192 -2.47 14.19 -4.11
N MET A 193 -3.52 13.36 -4.10
CA MET A 193 -4.16 12.94 -2.86
C MET A 193 -3.27 12.01 -2.03
N ALA A 194 -2.51 11.12 -2.69
CA ALA A 194 -1.60 10.21 -2.00
C ALA A 194 -0.47 10.98 -1.32
N GLU A 195 0.06 12.02 -1.98
CA GLU A 195 1.03 12.93 -1.41
C GLU A 195 0.45 13.72 -0.22
N GLU A 196 -0.72 14.35 -0.37
CA GLU A 196 -1.36 15.13 0.70
C GLU A 196 -1.64 14.30 1.96
N VAL A 197 -2.23 13.11 1.80
CA VAL A 197 -2.54 12.19 2.91
C VAL A 197 -1.27 11.66 3.57
N SER A 198 -0.24 11.36 2.79
CA SER A 198 1.02 10.83 3.31
C SER A 198 1.76 11.87 4.13
N LYS A 199 1.84 13.11 3.63
CA LYS A 199 2.54 14.23 4.28
C LYS A 199 1.95 14.59 5.65
N VAL A 200 0.71 14.22 5.95
CA VAL A 200 0.14 14.40 7.30
C VAL A 200 1.04 13.80 8.38
N THR A 201 1.72 12.68 8.11
CA THR A 201 2.62 12.05 9.10
C THR A 201 4.04 11.80 8.59
N HIS A 202 4.23 11.68 7.29
CA HIS A 202 5.51 11.37 6.65
C HIS A 202 5.85 12.46 5.62
N ALA A 203 6.23 13.64 6.10
CA ALA A 203 6.51 14.79 5.24
C ALA A 203 7.84 14.66 4.45
N HIS A 204 8.73 13.75 4.86
CA HIS A 204 9.97 13.52 4.14
C HIS A 204 9.70 12.87 2.80
N ARG A 205 10.44 13.30 1.78
CA ARG A 205 10.40 12.80 0.40
C ARG A 205 10.25 11.29 0.31
N LEU A 206 11.19 10.56 0.92
CA LEU A 206 11.17 9.10 0.88
C LEU A 206 9.91 8.49 1.51
N GLY A 207 9.36 9.11 2.55
CA GLY A 207 8.16 8.62 3.23
C GLY A 207 6.90 8.80 2.37
N TYR A 208 6.61 10.03 1.93
CA TYR A 208 5.39 10.26 1.14
C TYR A 208 5.47 9.64 -0.26
N LEU A 209 6.63 9.61 -0.90
CA LEU A 209 6.79 8.96 -2.21
C LEU A 209 6.56 7.45 -2.14
N GLY A 210 6.79 6.80 -0.99
CA GLY A 210 6.43 5.40 -0.80
C GLY A 210 4.92 5.18 -0.90
N GLY A 211 4.12 6.06 -0.30
CA GLY A 211 2.65 6.03 -0.42
C GLY A 211 2.20 6.30 -1.86
N VAL A 212 2.78 7.32 -2.52
CA VAL A 212 2.51 7.61 -3.93
C VAL A 212 2.84 6.43 -4.83
N LEU A 213 4.00 5.79 -4.64
CA LEU A 213 4.43 4.64 -5.43
C LEU A 213 3.46 3.46 -5.29
N LEU A 214 3.04 3.12 -4.07
CA LEU A 214 2.09 2.03 -3.87
C LEU A 214 0.72 2.34 -4.49
N ALA A 215 0.25 3.59 -4.38
CA ALA A 215 -0.99 4.00 -5.02
C ALA A 215 -0.90 3.94 -6.56
N LEU A 216 0.24 4.34 -7.15
CA LEU A 216 0.50 4.22 -8.59
C LEU A 216 0.54 2.75 -9.03
N ALA A 217 1.13 1.86 -8.24
CA ALA A 217 1.12 0.43 -8.53
C ALA A 217 -0.32 -0.11 -8.56
N MET A 218 -1.15 0.23 -7.58
CA MET A 218 -2.57 -0.14 -7.57
C MET A 218 -3.33 0.45 -8.76
N HIS A 219 -3.09 1.72 -9.10
CA HIS A 219 -3.66 2.39 -10.26
C HIS A 219 -3.39 1.61 -11.57
N LEU A 220 -2.15 1.14 -11.77
CA LEU A 220 -1.81 0.32 -12.93
C LEU A 220 -2.54 -1.04 -12.91
N ILE A 221 -2.73 -1.67 -11.75
CA ILE A 221 -3.49 -2.93 -11.63
C ILE A 221 -4.98 -2.72 -11.98
N PHE A 222 -5.55 -1.56 -11.63
CA PHE A 222 -6.93 -1.21 -12.01
C PHE A 222 -7.14 -1.00 -13.51
N LYS A 223 -6.07 -0.68 -14.26
CA LYS A 223 -6.12 -0.58 -15.74
C LYS A 223 -6.14 -1.93 -16.45
N GLU A 224 -5.83 -3.01 -15.74
CA GLU A 224 -5.87 -4.38 -16.27
C GLU A 224 -7.23 -5.04 -15.94
N PRO A 225 -7.75 -5.96 -16.76
CA PRO A 225 -8.94 -6.75 -16.38
C PRO A 225 -8.74 -7.56 -15.09
N LEU A 226 -9.84 -7.91 -14.41
CA LEU A 226 -9.77 -8.63 -13.12
C LEU A 226 -9.10 -10.00 -13.29
N GLY A 227 -8.08 -10.28 -12.49
CA GLY A 227 -7.32 -11.53 -12.52
C GLY A 227 -6.60 -11.82 -13.84
N SER A 228 -6.42 -10.84 -14.73
CA SER A 228 -5.72 -11.05 -15.99
C SER A 228 -4.22 -11.27 -15.79
N VAL A 229 -3.52 -11.80 -16.79
CA VAL A 229 -2.05 -11.87 -16.72
C VAL A 229 -1.47 -10.45 -16.70
N ILE A 230 -0.57 -10.17 -15.74
CA ILE A 230 0.25 -8.95 -15.71
C ILE A 230 1.66 -9.31 -16.15
N GLU A 231 2.11 -8.72 -17.26
CA GLU A 231 3.51 -8.81 -17.70
C GLU A 231 4.38 -7.91 -16.81
N ALA A 232 5.17 -8.52 -15.92
CA ALA A 232 5.92 -7.82 -14.87
C ALA A 232 6.85 -6.74 -15.42
N ASN A 233 7.56 -7.00 -16.54
CA ASN A 233 8.46 -6.03 -17.15
C ASN A 233 7.73 -4.81 -17.72
N ALA A 234 6.58 -5.01 -18.35
CA ALA A 234 5.76 -3.91 -18.86
C ALA A 234 5.09 -3.12 -17.73
N PHE A 235 4.68 -3.81 -16.66
CA PHE A 235 4.16 -3.17 -15.45
C PHE A 235 5.21 -2.29 -14.77
N LEU A 236 6.41 -2.84 -14.53
CA LEU A 236 7.52 -2.11 -13.92
C LEU A 236 7.95 -0.92 -14.78
N GLY A 237 8.05 -1.07 -16.10
CA GLY A 237 8.37 0.05 -16.99
C GLY A 237 7.42 1.23 -16.85
N ARG A 238 6.10 0.96 -16.83
CA ARG A 238 5.08 2.02 -16.60
C ARG A 238 5.22 2.65 -15.21
N LEU A 239 5.49 1.85 -14.18
CA LEU A 239 5.62 2.34 -12.81
C LEU A 239 6.89 3.18 -12.60
N ILE A 240 8.00 2.76 -13.21
CA ILE A 240 9.29 3.47 -13.24
C ILE A 240 9.12 4.82 -13.93
N ASP A 241 8.46 4.86 -15.09
CA ASP A 241 8.21 6.10 -15.83
C ASP A 241 7.34 7.08 -15.02
N ALA A 242 6.30 6.57 -14.36
CA ALA A 242 5.39 7.39 -13.55
C ALA A 242 6.10 8.00 -12.33
N ILE A 243 6.76 7.17 -11.51
CA ILE A 243 7.46 7.67 -10.31
C ILE A 243 8.69 8.51 -10.68
N GLY A 244 9.38 8.18 -11.77
CA GLY A 244 10.55 8.93 -12.24
C GLY A 244 10.23 10.36 -12.66
N LYS A 245 9.06 10.60 -13.27
CA LYS A 245 8.58 11.96 -13.58
C LYS A 245 8.35 12.78 -12.31
N ILE A 246 7.70 12.17 -11.31
CA ILE A 246 7.44 12.82 -10.01
C ILE A 246 8.76 13.12 -9.30
N GLU A 247 9.69 12.16 -9.26
CA GLU A 247 11.01 12.36 -8.65
C GLU A 247 11.82 13.48 -9.33
N ALA A 248 11.66 13.67 -10.65
CA ALA A 248 12.36 14.72 -11.40
C ALA A 248 11.85 16.14 -11.12
N GLU A 249 10.60 16.28 -10.65
CA GLU A 249 10.00 17.58 -10.29
C GLU A 249 10.36 18.03 -8.87
N ILE A 250 10.85 17.12 -8.02
CA ILE A 250 11.21 17.43 -6.64
C ILE A 250 12.61 18.07 -6.62
N PRO A 251 12.76 19.31 -6.10
CA PRO A 251 14.06 19.94 -5.99
C PRO A 251 14.99 19.09 -5.12
N VAL A 252 16.15 18.71 -5.66
CA VAL A 252 17.21 18.09 -4.86
C VAL A 252 17.73 19.16 -3.91
N GLY A 253 17.48 19.01 -2.61
CA GLY A 253 17.92 19.95 -1.58
C GLY A 253 19.43 20.14 -1.63
N SER A 254 19.88 21.40 -1.59
CA SER A 254 21.30 21.80 -1.59
C SER A 254 21.98 21.72 -0.23
N ASP A 255 21.36 21.06 0.76
CA ASP A 255 21.82 21.11 2.14
C ASP A 255 22.82 19.99 2.44
N SER A 256 24.05 20.45 2.62
CA SER A 256 25.27 19.71 2.90
C SER A 256 25.29 19.21 4.35
N ASP A 257 24.67 18.06 4.59
CA ASP A 257 25.02 17.20 5.73
C ASP A 257 25.24 15.78 5.19
N SER A 258 26.38 15.18 5.54
CA SER A 258 26.91 13.95 4.91
C SER A 258 26.01 12.72 5.05
N VAL A 259 25.02 12.74 5.94
CA VAL A 259 23.98 11.70 6.07
C VAL A 259 22.73 12.04 5.24
N GLY A 260 22.36 13.33 5.15
CA GLY A 260 21.23 13.82 4.34
C GLY A 260 21.47 13.73 2.83
N GLU A 261 22.71 13.92 2.38
CA GLU A 261 23.10 13.76 0.96
C GLU A 261 22.84 12.34 0.43
N THR A 262 23.02 11.30 1.26
CA THR A 262 22.85 9.90 0.83
C THR A 262 21.38 9.54 0.65
N MET A 263 20.50 10.00 1.55
CA MET A 263 19.05 9.73 1.49
C MET A 263 18.36 10.51 0.36
N ASN A 264 18.83 11.73 0.07
CA ASN A 264 18.32 12.54 -1.04
C ASN A 264 18.65 11.94 -2.43
N GLN A 265 19.65 11.07 -2.53
CA GLN A 265 20.02 10.38 -3.78
C GLN A 265 19.25 9.07 -4.03
N ILE A 266 18.59 8.52 -3.02
CA ILE A 266 17.81 7.28 -3.15
C ILE A 266 16.65 7.55 -4.09
N SER A 267 16.52 6.79 -5.17
CA SER A 267 15.41 6.91 -6.14
C SER A 267 14.56 5.64 -6.14
N TYR A 268 13.25 5.83 -6.08
CA TYR A 268 12.29 4.73 -6.22
C TYR A 268 12.34 4.13 -7.63
N ALA A 269 12.52 4.93 -8.68
CA ALA A 269 12.72 4.42 -10.03
C ALA A 269 13.91 3.44 -10.10
N LYS A 270 15.06 3.78 -9.49
CA LYS A 270 16.22 2.87 -9.41
C LYS A 270 15.95 1.61 -8.58
N LYS A 271 15.17 1.72 -7.49
CA LYS A 271 14.75 0.55 -6.69
C LYS A 271 13.85 -0.38 -7.50
N LEU A 272 12.94 0.15 -8.32
CA LEU A 272 12.11 -0.67 -9.23
C LEU A 272 12.93 -1.31 -10.34
N GLU A 273 14.00 -0.68 -10.82
CA GLU A 273 14.95 -1.35 -11.72
C GLU A 273 15.65 -2.54 -11.05
N ALA A 274 15.99 -2.41 -9.76
CA ALA A 274 16.46 -3.55 -8.98
C ALA A 274 15.40 -4.65 -8.85
N VAL A 275 14.11 -4.30 -8.67
CA VAL A 275 13.01 -5.28 -8.70
C VAL A 275 12.98 -6.04 -10.02
N ARG A 276 13.09 -5.34 -11.15
CA ARG A 276 13.12 -5.95 -12.49
C ARG A 276 14.24 -6.99 -12.60
N GLU A 277 15.46 -6.59 -12.26
CA GLU A 277 16.63 -7.49 -12.32
C GLU A 277 16.51 -8.70 -11.37
N LEU A 278 15.91 -8.52 -10.18
CA LEU A 278 15.71 -9.60 -9.21
C LEU A 278 14.69 -10.64 -9.70
N LEU A 279 13.62 -10.19 -10.37
CA LEU A 279 12.63 -11.08 -10.97
C LEU A 279 13.22 -11.91 -12.13
N GLU A 280 13.99 -11.27 -13.02
CA GLU A 280 14.57 -11.90 -14.21
C GLU A 280 15.58 -13.02 -13.89
N LYS A 281 16.34 -12.87 -12.81
CA LYS A 281 17.37 -13.85 -12.42
C LYS A 281 16.90 -14.89 -11.40
N GLU A 282 15.65 -14.80 -10.93
CA GLU A 282 15.12 -15.60 -9.84
C GLU A 282 15.99 -15.54 -8.57
N ALA A 283 16.20 -14.32 -8.07
CA ALA A 283 17.07 -14.05 -6.92
C ALA A 283 16.68 -14.81 -5.64
N SER A 284 17.68 -15.10 -4.79
CA SER A 284 17.43 -15.60 -3.43
C SER A 284 16.83 -14.51 -2.54
N ILE A 285 16.18 -14.91 -1.44
CA ILE A 285 15.62 -13.96 -0.46
C ILE A 285 16.70 -13.04 0.11
N ASP A 286 17.88 -13.58 0.45
CA ASP A 286 19.00 -12.78 0.97
C ASP A 286 19.43 -11.68 -0.01
N GLU A 287 19.41 -11.97 -1.32
CA GLU A 287 19.76 -11.00 -2.34
C GLU A 287 18.67 -9.93 -2.52
N VAL A 288 17.40 -10.33 -2.43
CA VAL A 288 16.25 -9.41 -2.42
C VAL A 288 16.35 -8.46 -1.23
N VAL A 289 16.54 -8.98 -0.02
CA VAL A 289 16.69 -8.19 1.22
C VAL A 289 17.90 -7.26 1.13
N THR A 290 19.03 -7.73 0.61
CA THR A 290 20.25 -6.92 0.47
C THR A 290 20.03 -5.73 -0.47
N ARG A 291 19.31 -5.92 -1.59
CA ARG A 291 19.16 -4.89 -2.63
C ARG A 291 17.96 -3.97 -2.41
N LEU A 292 16.82 -4.54 -2.01
CA LEU A 292 15.58 -3.80 -1.82
C LEU A 292 15.46 -3.35 -0.37
N GLY A 293 15.73 -4.24 0.57
CA GLY A 293 15.49 -4.07 2.00
C GLY A 293 14.27 -4.85 2.47
N ASN A 294 14.08 -4.86 3.78
CA ASN A 294 12.90 -5.42 4.45
C ASN A 294 12.61 -4.71 5.78
N GLU A 295 13.06 -3.46 5.92
CA GLU A 295 12.95 -2.66 7.15
C GLU A 295 11.81 -1.63 7.08
N ASP A 296 11.55 -0.97 8.22
CA ASP A 296 10.48 0.01 8.48
C ASP A 296 10.53 1.32 7.67
N THR A 297 11.47 1.44 6.74
CA THR A 297 11.62 2.62 5.88
C THR A 297 10.97 2.40 4.53
N ALA A 298 10.23 3.40 4.02
CA ALA A 298 9.41 3.25 2.83
C ALA A 298 10.20 2.78 1.58
N HIS A 299 11.41 3.30 1.40
CA HIS A 299 12.29 2.95 0.28
C HIS A 299 12.91 1.55 0.38
N ARG A 300 12.73 0.88 1.54
CA ARG A 300 13.20 -0.47 1.82
C ARG A 300 12.08 -1.49 1.98
N SER A 301 10.83 -1.07 2.15
CA SER A 301 9.68 -1.99 2.21
C SER A 301 8.76 -1.91 0.99
N VAL A 302 8.49 -0.72 0.42
CA VAL A 302 7.54 -0.57 -0.70
C VAL A 302 8.01 -1.30 -1.97
N PRO A 303 9.26 -1.16 -2.43
CA PRO A 303 9.75 -1.92 -3.58
C PRO A 303 9.72 -3.44 -3.34
N THR A 304 9.97 -3.85 -2.09
CA THR A 304 9.95 -5.26 -1.68
C THR A 304 8.53 -5.83 -1.73
N ALA A 305 7.52 -5.08 -1.28
CA ALA A 305 6.13 -5.48 -1.42
C ALA A 305 5.70 -5.63 -2.89
N ILE A 306 6.15 -4.71 -3.77
CA ILE A 306 5.92 -4.81 -5.22
C ILE A 306 6.62 -6.04 -5.80
N TYR A 307 7.85 -6.34 -5.37
CA TYR A 307 8.56 -7.57 -5.75
C TYR A 307 7.76 -8.82 -5.34
N CYS A 308 7.28 -8.90 -4.10
CA CYS A 308 6.47 -10.03 -3.60
C CYS A 308 5.23 -10.25 -4.46
N PHE A 309 4.49 -9.18 -4.74
CA PHE A 309 3.31 -9.24 -5.60
C PHE A 309 3.66 -9.79 -7.00
N LEU A 310 4.65 -9.20 -7.67
CA LEU A 310 5.02 -9.58 -9.03
C LEU A 310 5.60 -11.00 -9.14
N LYS A 311 6.47 -11.41 -8.19
CA LYS A 311 7.05 -12.76 -8.18
C LYS A 311 5.96 -13.84 -8.02
N CYS A 312 4.89 -13.52 -7.29
CA CYS A 312 3.82 -14.45 -6.98
C CYS A 312 2.65 -14.46 -7.99
N LEU A 313 2.71 -13.64 -9.04
CA LEU A 313 1.81 -13.79 -10.19
C LEU A 313 1.97 -15.18 -10.82
N GLY A 314 3.21 -15.68 -10.88
CA GLY A 314 3.54 -17.05 -11.26
C GLY A 314 3.71 -17.99 -10.05
N PRO A 315 3.91 -19.29 -10.29
CA PRO A 315 4.28 -20.24 -9.26
C PRO A 315 5.65 -19.91 -8.66
N ILE A 316 5.85 -20.25 -7.39
CA ILE A 316 7.13 -20.09 -6.68
C ILE A 316 7.58 -21.44 -6.15
N SER A 317 8.89 -21.69 -6.15
CA SER A 317 9.46 -22.94 -5.63
C SER A 317 9.21 -23.06 -4.13
N GLY A 318 8.89 -24.27 -3.66
CA GLY A 318 8.72 -24.56 -2.23
C GLY A 318 7.34 -24.25 -1.64
N PHE A 319 6.41 -23.69 -2.41
CA PHE A 319 5.04 -23.44 -1.93
C PHE A 319 3.99 -23.88 -2.95
N SER A 320 3.23 -24.90 -2.58
CA SER A 320 2.22 -25.52 -3.44
C SER A 320 0.86 -24.87 -3.21
N SER A 321 0.64 -23.70 -3.81
CA SER A 321 -0.67 -23.06 -3.89
C SER A 321 -0.90 -22.49 -5.29
N ASP A 322 -2.09 -22.71 -5.83
CA ASP A 322 -2.53 -22.12 -7.10
C ASP A 322 -2.97 -20.65 -6.91
N SER A 323 -3.24 -20.22 -5.68
CA SER A 323 -3.63 -18.84 -5.36
C SER A 323 -2.42 -17.91 -5.36
N SER A 324 -2.40 -16.93 -6.26
CA SER A 324 -1.37 -15.87 -6.25
C SER A 324 -1.41 -15.06 -4.96
N MET A 325 -2.59 -14.86 -4.36
CA MET A 325 -2.75 -14.16 -3.09
C MET A 325 -2.06 -14.89 -1.94
N GLU A 326 -2.28 -16.21 -1.81
CA GLU A 326 -1.61 -17.02 -0.79
C GLU A 326 -0.09 -17.00 -0.98
N ARG A 327 0.38 -17.13 -2.23
CA ARG A 327 1.81 -17.00 -2.57
C ARG A 327 2.37 -15.64 -2.18
N THR A 328 1.67 -14.54 -2.50
CA THR A 328 2.11 -13.17 -2.20
C THR A 328 2.28 -12.95 -0.70
N ILE A 329 1.27 -13.33 0.11
CA ILE A 329 1.35 -13.17 1.57
C ILE A 329 2.47 -14.04 2.13
N ALA A 330 2.57 -15.30 1.68
CA ALA A 330 3.58 -16.20 2.18
C ALA A 330 5.01 -15.75 1.86
N LEU A 331 5.26 -15.24 0.65
CA LEU A 331 6.56 -14.67 0.30
C LEU A 331 6.85 -13.39 1.08
N ALA A 332 5.86 -12.52 1.29
CA ALA A 332 6.04 -11.31 2.11
C ALA A 332 6.47 -11.66 3.55
N CYS A 333 5.89 -12.69 4.14
CA CYS A 333 6.32 -13.20 5.44
C CYS A 333 7.72 -13.86 5.39
N ASP A 334 8.04 -14.64 4.34
CA ASP A 334 9.33 -15.36 4.21
C ASP A 334 10.53 -14.43 3.96
N ILE A 335 10.29 -13.21 3.47
CA ILE A 335 11.32 -12.17 3.34
C ILE A 335 11.84 -11.68 4.72
N GLY A 336 11.07 -11.83 5.79
CA GLY A 336 11.44 -11.39 7.13
C GLY A 336 11.50 -9.86 7.28
N GLY A 337 11.93 -9.39 8.45
CA GLY A 337 11.95 -7.96 8.79
C GLY A 337 10.56 -7.42 9.14
N ASP A 338 10.20 -6.30 8.55
CA ASP A 338 8.91 -5.59 8.68
C ASP A 338 7.81 -6.30 7.87
N THR A 339 7.50 -7.52 8.30
CA THR A 339 6.69 -8.48 7.55
C THR A 339 5.21 -8.16 7.53
N ASP A 340 4.65 -7.56 8.58
CA ASP A 340 3.26 -7.08 8.59
C ASP A 340 3.06 -5.96 7.58
N THR A 341 3.98 -4.99 7.51
CA THR A 341 3.87 -3.87 6.57
C THR A 341 4.16 -4.27 5.13
N ILE A 342 5.18 -5.10 4.88
CA ILE A 342 5.40 -5.65 3.54
C ILE A 342 4.21 -6.51 3.12
N GLY A 343 3.68 -7.32 4.04
CA GLY A 343 2.48 -8.12 3.88
C GLY A 343 1.26 -7.28 3.52
N THR A 344 0.98 -6.21 4.25
CA THR A 344 -0.21 -5.35 4.02
C THR A 344 -0.17 -4.74 2.63
N MET A 345 0.99 -4.24 2.21
CA MET A 345 1.14 -3.58 0.92
C MET A 345 1.06 -4.58 -0.23
N ALA A 346 1.76 -5.71 -0.13
CA ALA A 346 1.73 -6.76 -1.14
C ALA A 346 0.35 -7.42 -1.25
N GLY A 347 -0.29 -7.65 -0.10
CA GLY A 347 -1.64 -8.18 0.01
C GLY A 347 -2.69 -7.23 -0.57
N ALA A 348 -2.55 -5.91 -0.40
CA ALA A 348 -3.41 -4.93 -1.03
C ALA A 348 -3.30 -4.95 -2.57
N LEU A 349 -2.08 -5.01 -3.11
CA LEU A 349 -1.83 -5.13 -4.55
C LEU A 349 -2.46 -6.41 -5.12
N SER A 350 -2.19 -7.54 -4.48
CA SER A 350 -2.74 -8.84 -4.88
C SER A 350 -4.26 -8.88 -4.75
N GLY A 351 -4.82 -8.30 -3.68
CA GLY A 351 -6.26 -8.17 -3.47
C GLY A 351 -6.98 -7.29 -4.50
N VAL A 352 -6.35 -6.19 -4.96
CA VAL A 352 -6.87 -5.44 -6.13
C VAL A 352 -6.79 -6.29 -7.39
N HIS A 353 -5.75 -7.10 -7.55
CA HIS A 353 -5.53 -7.89 -8.75
C HIS A 353 -6.54 -9.04 -8.91
N VAL A 354 -6.74 -9.84 -7.87
CA VAL A 354 -7.61 -11.02 -7.89
C VAL A 354 -9.04 -10.75 -7.40
N GLY A 355 -9.28 -9.58 -6.82
CA GLY A 355 -10.56 -9.22 -6.24
C GLY A 355 -10.86 -9.99 -4.95
N PHE A 356 -12.00 -9.71 -4.33
CA PHE A 356 -12.37 -10.38 -3.09
C PHE A 356 -12.62 -11.86 -3.32
N GLU A 357 -13.19 -12.28 -4.44
CA GLU A 357 -13.38 -13.70 -4.74
C GLU A 357 -12.07 -14.50 -4.76
N GLY A 358 -10.95 -13.88 -5.18
CA GLY A 358 -9.62 -14.50 -5.11
C GLY A 358 -8.94 -14.49 -3.73
N VAL A 359 -9.54 -13.84 -2.72
CA VAL A 359 -9.00 -13.80 -1.35
C VAL A 359 -9.30 -15.11 -0.61
N PRO A 360 -8.29 -15.78 0.00
CA PRO A 360 -8.48 -17.05 0.71
C PRO A 360 -9.36 -16.88 1.95
N LYS A 361 -10.64 -17.27 1.84
CA LYS A 361 -11.65 -17.07 2.92
C LYS A 361 -11.30 -17.82 4.20
N THR A 362 -10.68 -18.98 4.07
CA THR A 362 -10.20 -19.79 5.18
C THR A 362 -9.21 -19.01 6.03
N TRP A 363 -8.24 -18.33 5.40
CA TRP A 363 -7.27 -17.48 6.09
C TRP A 363 -7.91 -16.21 6.63
N LEU A 364 -8.73 -15.55 5.81
CA LEU A 364 -9.36 -14.28 6.18
C LEU A 364 -10.25 -14.43 7.43
N SER A 365 -10.96 -15.55 7.55
CA SER A 365 -11.81 -15.84 8.72
C SER A 365 -11.05 -15.95 10.05
N LYS A 366 -9.72 -16.10 10.01
CA LYS A 366 -8.85 -16.12 11.19
C LYS A 366 -8.40 -14.73 11.63
N CYS A 367 -8.50 -13.75 10.73
CA CYS A 367 -8.02 -12.39 10.98
C CYS A 367 -9.03 -11.61 11.82
N GLU A 368 -8.53 -10.94 12.86
CA GLU A 368 -9.34 -10.02 13.65
C GLU A 368 -9.98 -8.93 12.75
N GLN A 369 -11.26 -8.61 12.97
CA GLN A 369 -12.00 -7.58 12.21
C GLN A 369 -12.19 -7.84 10.71
N HIS A 370 -12.06 -9.08 10.22
CA HIS A 370 -12.19 -9.38 8.80
C HIS A 370 -13.51 -8.87 8.16
N GLU A 371 -14.66 -9.07 8.80
CA GLU A 371 -15.96 -8.59 8.29
C GLU A 371 -15.98 -7.06 8.13
N ARG A 372 -15.36 -6.35 9.07
CA ARG A 372 -15.30 -4.89 9.05
C ARG A 372 -14.44 -4.41 7.92
N SER A 373 -13.26 -5.01 7.70
CA SER A 373 -12.36 -4.60 6.62
C SER A 373 -13.04 -4.75 5.26
N VAL A 374 -13.73 -5.88 5.03
CA VAL A 374 -14.53 -6.11 3.82
C VAL A 374 -15.63 -5.06 3.67
N LYS A 375 -16.39 -4.80 4.75
CA LYS A 375 -17.46 -3.78 4.76
C LYS A 375 -16.94 -2.36 4.51
N LEU A 376 -15.69 -2.08 4.86
CA LEU A 376 -15.06 -0.79 4.56
C LEU A 376 -14.82 -0.62 3.06
N GLY A 377 -14.45 -1.70 2.36
CA GLY A 377 -14.40 -1.76 0.90
C GLY A 377 -15.75 -1.42 0.27
N ASP A 378 -16.85 -2.01 0.76
CA ASP A 378 -18.22 -1.70 0.30
C ASP A 378 -18.55 -0.21 0.45
N ARG A 379 -18.21 0.37 1.61
CA ARG A 379 -18.49 1.78 1.93
C ARG A 379 -17.68 2.75 1.07
N LEU A 380 -16.40 2.46 0.83
CA LEU A 380 -15.54 3.25 -0.04
C LEU A 380 -16.03 3.19 -1.49
N TYR A 381 -16.46 2.02 -1.97
CA TYR A 381 -17.06 1.89 -3.30
C TYR A 381 -18.35 2.70 -3.44
N ALA A 382 -19.22 2.67 -2.43
CA ALA A 382 -20.44 3.48 -2.42
C ALA A 382 -20.14 4.99 -2.47
N MET A 383 -19.11 5.45 -1.76
CA MET A 383 -18.63 6.84 -1.83
C MET A 383 -18.08 7.18 -3.22
N TYR A 384 -17.21 6.34 -3.78
CA TYR A 384 -16.68 6.49 -5.14
C TYR A 384 -17.80 6.66 -6.17
N LYS A 385 -18.81 5.77 -6.15
CA LYS A 385 -19.97 5.88 -7.05
C LYS A 385 -20.74 7.18 -6.87
N ARG A 386 -20.98 7.60 -5.63
CA ARG A 386 -21.66 8.87 -5.34
C ARG A 386 -20.90 10.04 -5.94
N HIS A 387 -19.58 10.10 -5.75
CA HIS A 387 -18.72 11.16 -6.27
C HIS A 387 -18.70 11.17 -7.81
N ASN A 388 -18.55 10.01 -8.44
CA ASN A 388 -18.51 9.93 -9.90
C ASN A 388 -19.87 10.22 -10.56
N ASN A 389 -20.99 9.85 -9.94
CA ASN A 389 -22.32 10.26 -10.39
C ASN A 389 -22.49 11.78 -10.31
N ALA A 390 -22.05 12.41 -9.21
CA ALA A 390 -22.09 13.87 -9.08
C ALA A 390 -21.25 14.58 -10.15
N LYS A 391 -20.05 14.07 -10.47
CA LYS A 391 -19.20 14.58 -11.57
C LYS A 391 -19.92 14.50 -12.93
N ARG A 392 -20.55 13.35 -13.22
CA ARG A 392 -21.30 13.13 -14.48
C ARG A 392 -22.49 14.08 -14.62
N LEU A 393 -23.22 14.33 -13.55
CA LEU A 393 -24.33 15.29 -13.55
C LEU A 393 -23.85 16.72 -13.80
N ARG A 394 -22.78 17.16 -13.13
CA ARG A 394 -22.19 18.50 -13.34
C ARG A 394 -21.70 18.69 -14.78
N LYS A 395 -21.13 17.66 -15.41
CA LYS A 395 -20.68 17.75 -16.81
C LYS A 395 -21.85 17.95 -17.78
N LYS A 396 -22.99 17.29 -17.53
CA LYS A 396 -24.23 17.44 -18.31
C LYS A 396 -24.94 18.79 -18.13
N GLU A 397 -24.65 19.54 -17.07
CA GLU A 397 -25.21 20.88 -16.85
C GLU A 397 -24.39 21.99 -17.52
N VAL A 398 -23.16 21.68 -17.94
CA VAL A 398 -22.21 22.62 -18.56
C VAL A 398 -22.16 22.45 -20.10
N ASP A 399 -22.54 21.28 -20.60
CA ASP A 399 -22.76 20.96 -22.03
C ASP A 399 -24.20 21.31 -22.45
#